data_AF-A0A1H3IQI3-F1
#
_entry.id   AF-A0A1H3IQI3-F1
#
_cell.length_a   1.000
_cell.length_b   1.000
_cell.length_c   1.000
_cell.angle_alpha   90.00
_cell.angle_beta   90.00
_cell.angle_gamma   90.00
#
_symmetry.space_group_name_H-M   'P 1'
#
loop_
_entity.id
_entity.type
_entity.pdbx_description
1 polymer ?
#
loop_
_entity_poly.entity_id
_entity_poly.type
_entity_poly.pdbx_seq_one_letter_code
_entity_poly.pdbx_strand_id
1 'polypeptide(L)'
;MYDPKKGKYTEEENTYIIEAINKGSAAGKRDRDLLKQISLDLNRGYAGIMSHVRKLRAENPHRFIQNDGDPITFRLNSWEKEEEDLVIATVNRFLKEGKSLSTAIAELESKLSRTQGAIYQRIYTLRRKNPEKFSFVPEQRPRKRRQLQDWQLNRATIQKAHPSFEESLILKTFEDRYGRSTPATKDQLVRLMRQYGCTRVSIALLTLEEDKNFPNIVADFLSSRLQHRHFL
;
A
#
# COMPACT_ATOMS: atom_id res chain seq x y z
N MET A 1 0.39 -24.49 16.43
CA MET A 1 0.68 -23.06 16.15
C MET A 1 -0.64 -22.35 16.28
N TYR A 2 -0.86 -21.56 17.33
CA TYR A 2 -2.17 -20.93 17.58
C TYR A 2 -2.36 -19.76 16.62
N ASP A 3 -3.57 -19.65 16.06
CA ASP A 3 -3.91 -18.50 15.23
C ASP A 3 -3.95 -17.22 16.08
N PRO A 4 -3.39 -16.11 15.59
CA PRO A 4 -3.40 -14.86 16.30
C PRO A 4 -4.84 -14.31 16.39
N LYS A 5 -5.19 -13.76 17.56
CA LYS A 5 -6.50 -13.15 17.85
C LYS A 5 -6.77 -11.99 16.88
N LYS A 6 -7.90 -12.06 16.17
CA LYS A 6 -8.35 -11.05 15.20
C LYS A 6 -9.52 -10.25 15.79
N GLY A 7 -9.61 -8.96 15.48
CA GLY A 7 -10.66 -8.07 16.00
C GLY A 7 -10.11 -6.82 16.70
N LYS A 8 -11.01 -5.98 17.23
CA LYS A 8 -10.66 -4.73 17.93
C LYS A 8 -9.78 -5.00 19.16
N TYR A 9 -8.97 -4.02 19.51
CA TYR A 9 -8.20 -4.03 20.75
C TYR A 9 -9.10 -3.59 21.90
N THR A 10 -9.01 -4.27 23.04
CA THR A 10 -9.71 -3.87 24.27
C THR A 10 -8.93 -2.77 24.99
N GLU A 11 -9.59 -2.05 25.91
CA GLU A 11 -8.90 -1.03 26.72
C GLU A 11 -7.83 -1.62 27.65
N GLU A 12 -8.02 -2.86 28.09
CA GLU A 12 -7.02 -3.63 28.84
C GLU A 12 -5.79 -3.91 27.97
N GLU A 13 -6.00 -4.37 26.72
CA GLU A 13 -4.92 -4.58 25.75
C GLU A 13 -4.19 -3.25 25.45
N ASN A 14 -4.91 -2.13 25.33
CA ASN A 14 -4.31 -0.80 25.12
C ASN A 14 -3.42 -0.40 26.30
N THR A 15 -3.92 -0.54 27.52
CA THR A 15 -3.21 -0.18 28.75
C THR A 15 -1.94 -1.02 28.89
N TYR A 16 -2.06 -2.33 28.70
CA TYR A 16 -0.93 -3.25 28.71
C TYR A 16 0.14 -2.89 27.68
N ILE A 17 -0.26 -2.58 26.43
CA ILE A 17 0.68 -2.18 25.37
C ILE A 17 1.47 -0.93 25.76
N ILE A 18 0.80 0.08 26.31
CA ILE A 18 1.43 1.33 26.73
C ILE A 18 2.44 1.07 27.85
N GLU A 19 2.05 0.33 28.88
CA GLU A 19 2.92 -0.01 30.02
C GLU A 19 4.13 -0.85 29.58
N ALA A 20 3.92 -1.86 28.74
CA ALA A 20 4.98 -2.73 28.25
C ALA A 20 6.02 -1.94 27.42
N ILE A 21 5.57 -1.00 26.59
CA ILE A 21 6.44 -0.11 25.83
C ILE A 21 7.21 0.81 26.77
N ASN A 22 6.54 1.50 27.69
CA ASN A 22 7.19 2.43 28.61
C ASN A 22 8.24 1.75 29.48
N LYS A 23 7.92 0.58 30.03
CA LYS A 23 8.86 -0.24 30.82
C LYS A 23 10.03 -0.73 29.97
N GLY A 24 9.77 -1.10 28.72
CA GLY A 24 10.79 -1.54 27.78
C GLY A 24 11.74 -0.42 27.36
N SER A 25 11.20 0.75 27.05
CA SER A 25 11.95 1.95 26.67
C SER A 25 12.80 2.47 27.83
N ALA A 26 12.27 2.46 29.07
CA ALA A 26 13.02 2.80 30.27
C ALA A 26 14.19 1.81 30.53
N ALA A 27 14.03 0.55 30.14
CA ALA A 27 15.08 -0.47 30.21
C ALA A 27 16.05 -0.46 29.00
N GLY A 28 15.94 0.53 28.09
CA GLY A 28 16.81 0.66 26.92
C GLY A 28 16.65 -0.43 25.85
N LYS A 29 15.53 -1.17 25.87
CA LYS A 29 15.26 -2.22 24.88
C LYS A 29 14.86 -1.60 23.53
N ARG A 30 15.24 -2.26 22.43
CA ARG A 30 14.87 -1.82 21.08
C ARG A 30 13.36 -1.97 20.86
N ASP A 31 12.73 -0.93 20.31
CA ASP A 31 11.30 -0.88 19.99
C ASP A 31 10.83 -2.11 19.19
N ARG A 32 11.64 -2.60 18.24
CA ARG A 32 11.33 -3.79 17.42
C ARG A 32 11.13 -5.05 18.28
N ASP A 33 11.97 -5.23 19.29
CA ASP A 33 11.95 -6.45 20.11
C ASP A 33 10.81 -6.39 21.12
N LEU A 34 10.48 -5.19 21.63
CA LEU A 34 9.31 -4.94 22.46
C LEU A 34 8.01 -5.28 21.71
N LEU A 35 7.87 -4.81 20.47
CA LEU A 35 6.68 -5.08 19.65
C LEU A 35 6.52 -6.57 19.33
N LYS A 36 7.62 -7.33 19.20
CA LYS A 36 7.57 -8.78 19.05
C LYS A 36 7.12 -9.46 20.33
N GLN A 37 7.63 -9.02 21.48
CA GLN A 37 7.24 -9.57 22.78
C GLN A 37 5.74 -9.34 23.03
N ILE A 38 5.26 -8.11 22.84
CA ILE A 38 3.83 -7.76 22.97
C ILE A 38 2.95 -8.57 22.01
N SER A 39 3.43 -8.83 20.79
CA SER A 39 2.74 -9.67 19.81
C SER A 39 2.56 -11.11 20.31
N LEU A 40 3.57 -11.67 20.98
CA LEU A 40 3.49 -13.00 21.60
C LEU A 40 2.57 -12.98 22.83
N ASP A 41 2.74 -12.00 23.70
CA ASP A 41 2.01 -11.91 24.98
C ASP A 41 0.50 -11.73 24.78
N LEU A 42 0.08 -10.97 23.76
CA LEU A 42 -1.33 -10.77 23.42
C LEU A 42 -1.87 -11.79 22.40
N ASN A 43 -1.02 -12.71 21.92
CA ASN A 43 -1.31 -13.58 20.77
C ASN A 43 -1.93 -12.79 19.59
N ARG A 44 -1.35 -11.64 19.26
CA ARG A 44 -1.79 -10.75 18.16
C ARG A 44 -0.72 -10.71 17.09
N GLY A 45 -1.11 -10.55 15.83
CA GLY A 45 -0.15 -10.45 14.73
C GLY A 45 0.77 -9.24 14.88
N TYR A 46 2.08 -9.43 14.68
CA TYR A 46 3.11 -8.39 14.82
C TYR A 46 2.81 -7.10 14.03
N ALA A 47 2.36 -7.23 12.78
CA ALA A 47 1.95 -6.08 11.96
C ALA A 47 0.75 -5.33 12.55
N GLY A 48 -0.19 -6.07 13.15
CA GLY A 48 -1.34 -5.50 13.85
C GLY A 48 -0.93 -4.71 15.08
N ILE A 49 -0.02 -5.26 15.91
CA ILE A 49 0.52 -4.57 17.09
C ILE A 49 1.27 -3.30 16.68
N MET A 50 2.14 -3.38 15.68
CA MET A 50 2.88 -2.20 15.17
C MET A 50 1.93 -1.08 14.72
N SER A 51 0.91 -1.42 13.93
CA SER A 51 -0.07 -0.45 13.45
C SER A 51 -0.85 0.19 14.60
N HIS A 52 -1.27 -0.64 15.56
CA HIS A 52 -2.04 -0.18 16.71
C HIS A 52 -1.23 0.68 17.67
N VAL A 53 0.04 0.35 17.91
CA VAL A 53 0.96 1.17 18.71
C VAL A 53 1.16 2.55 18.07
N ARG A 54 1.32 2.64 16.74
CA ARG A 54 1.40 3.93 16.05
C ARG A 54 0.14 4.77 16.26
N LYS A 55 -1.03 4.12 16.20
CA LYS A 55 -2.32 4.76 16.47
C LYS A 55 -2.39 5.26 17.92
N LEU A 56 -2.05 4.43 18.90
CA LEU A 56 -2.04 4.81 20.32
C LEU A 56 -1.07 5.96 20.62
N ARG A 57 0.13 5.95 20.02
CA ARG A 57 1.11 7.06 20.14
C ARG A 57 0.58 8.37 19.56
N ALA A 58 -0.22 8.31 18.49
CA ALA A 58 -0.83 9.49 17.87
C ALA A 58 -2.04 10.02 18.68
N GLU A 59 -2.86 9.12 19.21
CA GLU A 59 -4.07 9.47 19.98
C GLU A 59 -3.75 9.91 21.41
N ASN A 60 -2.74 9.30 22.04
CA ASN A 60 -2.36 9.57 23.43
C ASN A 60 -0.85 9.79 23.59
N PRO A 61 -0.26 10.87 23.02
CA PRO A 61 1.18 11.11 23.06
C PRO A 61 1.73 11.19 24.49
N HIS A 62 0.97 11.78 25.41
CA HIS A 62 1.38 12.00 26.81
C HIS A 62 1.47 10.71 27.66
N ARG A 63 0.88 9.61 27.19
CA ARG A 63 0.92 8.33 27.91
C ARG A 63 2.18 7.51 27.62
N PHE A 64 2.95 7.89 26.61
CA PHE A 64 4.22 7.24 26.29
C PHE A 64 5.36 8.04 26.90
N ILE A 65 6.28 7.35 27.59
CA ILE A 65 7.51 7.96 28.08
C ILE A 65 8.32 8.35 26.85
N GLN A 66 8.36 9.65 26.57
CA GLN A 66 9.31 10.21 25.64
C GLN A 66 10.66 10.15 26.35
N ASN A 67 11.57 9.29 25.88
CA ASN A 67 12.96 9.53 26.22
C ASN A 67 13.29 10.90 25.61
N ASP A 68 13.78 11.85 26.40
CA ASP A 68 14.24 13.16 25.91
C ASP A 68 15.39 13.05 24.88
N GLY A 69 15.90 11.84 24.65
CA GLY A 69 16.81 11.47 23.57
C GLY A 69 16.17 10.77 22.37
N ASP A 70 14.84 10.61 22.34
CA ASP A 70 14.09 10.11 21.18
C ASP A 70 13.36 11.30 20.52
N PRO A 71 14.09 12.09 19.71
CA PRO A 71 13.56 13.29 19.09
C PRO A 71 12.33 12.91 18.29
N ILE A 72 11.22 13.57 18.62
CA ILE A 72 10.01 13.64 17.82
C ILE A 72 10.47 13.90 16.38
N THR A 73 10.53 12.83 15.58
CA THR A 73 10.95 12.84 14.17
C THR A 73 12.44 13.06 13.87
N PHE A 74 13.37 12.22 14.36
CA PHE A 74 14.43 11.79 13.42
C PHE A 74 13.74 10.96 12.34
N ARG A 75 13.15 11.64 11.35
CA ARG A 75 12.71 11.00 10.12
C ARG A 75 13.92 10.21 9.68
N LEU A 76 13.77 8.90 9.50
CA LEU A 76 14.81 8.06 8.90
C LEU A 76 15.33 8.60 7.53
N ASN A 77 14.65 9.63 6.99
CA ASN A 77 14.93 10.39 5.77
C ASN A 77 15.11 11.92 5.97
N SER A 78 15.33 12.45 7.18
CA SER A 78 15.81 13.84 7.31
C SER A 78 17.27 13.86 6.89
N TRP A 79 17.56 14.71 5.91
CA TRP A 79 18.90 15.00 5.43
C TRP A 79 19.25 16.38 5.95
N GLU A 80 20.33 16.49 6.69
CA GLU A 80 20.84 17.78 7.13
C GLU A 80 21.58 18.47 5.99
N LYS A 81 21.65 19.81 6.06
CA LYS A 81 22.31 20.60 5.02
C LYS A 81 23.77 20.20 4.87
N GLU A 82 24.44 19.89 5.97
CA GLU A 82 25.84 19.43 6.01
C GLU A 82 26.01 18.07 5.32
N GLU A 83 25.10 17.12 5.56
CA GLU A 83 25.09 15.83 4.87
C GLU A 83 24.90 16.01 3.36
N GLU A 84 24.00 16.91 2.94
CA GLU A 84 23.76 17.22 1.52
C GLU A 84 24.96 17.87 0.85
N ASP A 85 25.58 18.85 1.51
CA ASP A 85 26.77 19.53 1.01
C ASP A 85 27.94 18.53 0.88
N LEU A 86 28.08 17.59 1.83
CA LEU A 86 29.06 16.49 1.75
C LEU A 86 28.78 15.55 0.57
N VAL A 87 27.51 15.18 0.33
CA VAL A 87 27.10 14.37 -0.83
C VAL A 87 27.47 15.07 -2.13
N ILE A 88 27.13 16.35 -2.27
CA ILE A 88 27.41 17.15 -3.47
C ILE A 88 28.91 17.25 -3.71
N ALA A 89 29.69 17.62 -2.68
CA ALA A 89 31.13 17.78 -2.77
C ALA A 89 31.83 16.47 -3.17
N THR A 90 31.42 15.35 -2.56
CA THR A 90 32.01 14.03 -2.84
C THR A 90 31.69 13.57 -4.26
N VAL A 91 30.44 13.73 -4.71
CA VAL A 91 30.03 13.37 -6.08
C VAL A 91 30.76 14.22 -7.12
N ASN A 92 30.86 15.53 -6.92
CA ASN A 92 31.56 16.41 -7.85
C ASN A 92 33.05 16.10 -7.94
N ARG A 93 33.72 15.85 -6.79
CA ARG A 93 35.12 15.44 -6.74
C ARG A 93 35.35 14.17 -7.56
N PHE A 94 34.52 13.14 -7.34
CA PHE A 94 34.66 11.86 -8.02
C PHE A 94 34.44 11.96 -9.53
N LEU A 95 33.42 12.72 -9.94
CA LEU A 95 33.13 12.92 -11.36
C LEU A 95 34.21 13.75 -12.05
N LYS A 96 34.80 14.73 -11.36
CA LYS A 96 35.97 15.49 -11.85
C LYS A 96 37.20 14.61 -12.01
N GLU A 97 37.39 13.63 -11.13
CA GLU A 97 38.47 12.63 -11.19
C GLU A 97 38.18 11.50 -12.21
N GLY A 98 37.05 11.51 -12.92
CA GLY A 98 36.67 10.47 -13.87
C GLY A 98 36.25 9.14 -13.22
N LYS A 99 36.02 9.12 -11.90
CA LYS A 99 35.60 7.93 -11.15
C LYS A 99 34.08 7.71 -11.26
N SER A 100 33.65 6.46 -11.11
CA SER A 100 32.24 6.12 -11.20
C SER A 100 31.44 6.64 -9.99
N LEU A 101 30.15 6.90 -10.21
CA LEU A 101 29.21 7.28 -9.16
C LEU A 101 29.09 6.20 -8.07
N SER A 102 29.24 4.92 -8.44
CA SER A 102 29.21 3.81 -7.49
C SER A 102 30.32 3.90 -6.44
N THR A 103 31.53 4.31 -6.84
CA THR A 103 32.65 4.48 -5.90
C THR A 103 32.41 5.67 -4.97
N ALA A 104 31.81 6.75 -5.48
CA ALA A 104 31.41 7.90 -4.65
C ALA A 104 30.35 7.51 -3.62
N ILE A 105 29.37 6.68 -4.00
CA ILE A 105 28.33 6.18 -3.09
C ILE A 105 28.93 5.27 -2.01
N ALA A 106 29.89 4.41 -2.36
CA ALA A 106 30.57 3.56 -1.39
C ALA A 106 31.36 4.38 -0.35
N GLU A 107 32.04 5.45 -0.77
CA GLU A 107 32.71 6.36 0.17
C GLU A 107 31.68 7.09 1.04
N LEU A 108 30.56 7.56 0.47
CA LEU A 108 29.51 8.23 1.23
C LEU A 108 28.83 7.31 2.24
N GLU A 109 28.64 6.03 1.94
CA GLU A 109 28.09 5.04 2.88
C GLU A 109 28.98 4.86 4.11
N SER A 110 30.30 4.96 3.95
CA SER A 110 31.23 4.91 5.08
C SER A 110 31.18 6.16 5.97
N LYS A 111 30.83 7.32 5.41
CA LYS A 111 30.85 8.63 6.09
C LYS A 111 29.50 9.03 6.68
N LEU A 112 28.43 8.73 5.95
CA LEU A 112 27.05 8.95 6.33
C LEU A 112 26.52 7.57 6.63
N SER A 113 26.23 7.26 7.90
CA SER A 113 25.69 5.96 8.36
C SER A 113 24.31 5.63 7.73
N ARG A 114 24.27 5.54 6.41
CA ARG A 114 23.12 5.52 5.51
C ARG A 114 23.40 4.49 4.42
N THR A 115 22.37 3.80 3.97
CA THR A 115 22.52 2.79 2.93
C THR A 115 22.84 3.41 1.57
N GLN A 116 23.56 2.68 0.72
CA GLN A 116 23.83 3.08 -0.67
C GLN A 116 22.57 3.52 -1.42
N GLY A 117 21.45 2.81 -1.22
CA GLY A 117 20.16 3.13 -1.84
C GLY A 117 19.60 4.48 -1.39
N ALA A 118 19.71 4.81 -0.10
CA ALA A 118 19.28 6.11 0.42
C ALA A 118 20.13 7.25 -0.14
N ILE A 119 21.45 7.06 -0.21
CA ILE A 119 22.41 8.01 -0.78
C ILE A 119 22.12 8.22 -2.27
N TYR A 120 21.93 7.15 -3.03
CA TYR A 120 21.57 7.21 -4.45
C TYR A 120 20.30 8.02 -4.68
N GLN A 121 19.22 7.71 -3.96
CA GLN A 121 17.96 8.45 -4.05
C GLN A 121 18.14 9.93 -3.70
N ARG A 122 19.01 10.24 -2.73
CA ARG A 122 19.28 11.63 -2.37
C ARG A 122 20.03 12.38 -3.45
N ILE A 123 21.05 11.79 -4.06
CA ILE A 123 21.79 12.37 -5.17
C ILE A 123 20.84 12.77 -6.31
N TYR A 124 19.90 11.88 -6.67
CA TYR A 124 18.89 12.19 -7.69
C TYR A 124 17.96 13.34 -7.28
N THR A 125 17.56 13.38 -6.01
CA THR A 125 16.71 14.44 -5.49
C THR A 125 17.43 15.79 -5.50
N LEU A 126 18.70 15.81 -5.08
CA LEU A 126 19.55 17.01 -5.05
C LEU A 126 19.84 17.53 -6.46
N ARG A 127 20.19 16.66 -7.41
CA ARG A 127 20.38 17.04 -8.82
C ARG A 127 19.15 17.68 -9.45
N ARG A 128 17.96 17.27 -9.01
CA ARG A 128 16.70 17.86 -9.48
C ARG A 128 16.39 19.20 -8.81
N LYS A 129 16.70 19.34 -7.52
CA LYS A 129 16.40 20.56 -6.74
C LYS A 129 17.40 21.68 -7.02
N ASN A 130 18.69 21.35 -7.04
CA ASN A 130 19.81 22.26 -7.14
C ASN A 130 20.79 21.78 -8.24
N PRO A 131 20.36 21.74 -9.52
CA PRO A 131 21.19 21.22 -10.62
C PRO A 131 22.51 21.98 -10.78
N GLU A 132 22.53 23.28 -10.50
CA GLU A 132 23.69 24.16 -10.59
C GLU A 132 24.85 23.76 -9.67
N LYS A 133 24.55 23.03 -8.58
CA LYS A 133 25.57 22.56 -7.65
C LYS A 133 26.32 21.32 -8.14
N PHE A 134 25.86 20.67 -9.21
CA PHE A 134 26.48 19.45 -9.73
C PHE A 134 27.29 19.75 -10.99
N SER A 135 28.57 19.37 -11.01
CA SER A 135 29.45 19.55 -12.16
C SER A 135 29.03 18.69 -13.37
N PHE A 136 28.32 17.61 -13.13
CA PHE A 136 27.78 16.74 -14.17
C PHE A 136 26.40 16.22 -13.79
N VAL A 137 25.42 16.53 -14.62
CA VAL A 137 24.05 16.03 -14.53
C VAL A 137 23.81 15.12 -15.73
N PRO A 138 23.61 13.80 -15.53
CA PRO A 138 23.29 12.90 -16.63
C PRO A 138 22.02 13.37 -17.36
N GLU A 139 22.00 13.24 -18.68
CA GLU A 139 20.80 13.51 -19.47
C GLU A 139 19.61 12.73 -18.91
N GLN A 140 18.48 13.41 -18.76
CA GLN A 140 17.26 12.75 -18.32
C GLN A 140 16.87 11.75 -19.40
N ARG A 141 17.00 10.45 -19.10
CA ARG A 141 16.44 9.42 -19.98
C ARG A 141 14.97 9.77 -20.20
N PRO A 142 14.49 9.84 -21.45
CA PRO A 142 13.10 10.10 -21.71
C PRO A 142 12.29 9.06 -20.94
N ARG A 143 11.47 9.52 -20.00
CA ARG A 143 10.53 8.63 -19.33
C ARG A 143 9.65 8.08 -20.43
N LYS A 144 9.81 6.80 -20.80
CA LYS A 144 8.77 6.09 -21.53
C LYS A 144 7.52 6.22 -20.66
N ARG A 145 6.63 7.15 -21.04
CA ARG A 145 5.29 7.17 -20.47
C ARG A 145 4.80 5.74 -20.60
N ARG A 146 4.38 5.15 -19.48
CA ARG A 146 3.64 3.89 -19.53
C ARG A 146 2.57 4.13 -20.60
N GLN A 147 2.61 3.39 -21.71
CA GLN A 147 1.55 3.45 -22.69
C GLN A 147 0.33 2.85 -21.99
N LEU A 148 -0.37 3.71 -21.25
CA LEU A 148 -1.67 3.39 -20.71
C LEU A 148 -2.56 3.29 -21.94
N GLN A 149 -3.09 2.10 -22.18
CA GLN A 149 -4.02 1.86 -23.29
C GLN A 149 -5.25 2.77 -23.11
N ASP A 150 -5.85 3.24 -24.19
CA ASP A 150 -6.89 4.30 -24.19
C ASP A 150 -8.08 4.00 -23.24
N TRP A 151 -8.35 2.74 -22.95
CA TRP A 151 -9.36 2.31 -21.98
C TRP A 151 -9.07 2.72 -20.53
N GLN A 152 -7.79 2.88 -20.14
CA GLN A 152 -7.41 3.35 -18.81
C GLN A 152 -7.67 4.86 -18.63
N LEU A 153 -7.69 5.61 -19.73
CA LEU A 153 -7.91 7.06 -19.74
C LEU A 153 -9.40 7.41 -19.74
N ASN A 154 -10.27 6.56 -20.31
CA ASN A 154 -11.70 6.85 -20.50
C ASN A 154 -12.65 6.34 -19.39
N ARG A 155 -12.11 5.89 -18.24
CA ARG A 155 -12.88 5.30 -17.13
C ARG A 155 -13.95 6.22 -16.53
N ALA A 156 -13.73 7.54 -16.56
CA ALA A 156 -14.65 8.53 -15.99
C ALA A 156 -15.86 8.84 -16.88
N THR A 157 -15.72 8.72 -18.20
CA THR A 157 -16.76 9.08 -19.18
C THR A 157 -17.80 7.98 -19.33
N ILE A 158 -17.41 6.72 -19.09
CA ILE A 158 -18.27 5.53 -19.24
C ILE A 158 -19.39 5.47 -18.19
N GLN A 159 -19.28 6.19 -17.07
CA GLN A 159 -20.24 6.09 -15.95
C GLN A 159 -21.50 6.96 -16.09
N LYS A 160 -21.59 7.89 -17.06
CA LYS A 160 -22.68 8.88 -17.11
C LYS A 160 -23.71 8.70 -18.25
N ALA A 161 -23.56 7.70 -19.12
CA ALA A 161 -24.49 7.50 -20.23
C ALA A 161 -25.59 6.48 -19.87
N HIS A 162 -26.85 6.83 -20.14
CA HIS A 162 -28.00 5.92 -20.03
C HIS A 162 -27.76 4.62 -20.81
N PRO A 163 -28.31 3.48 -20.35
CA PRO A 163 -28.15 2.22 -21.04
C PRO A 163 -28.73 2.28 -22.46
N SER A 164 -28.03 1.72 -23.44
CA SER A 164 -28.60 1.53 -24.78
C SER A 164 -29.78 0.55 -24.74
N PHE A 165 -30.54 0.46 -25.84
CA PHE A 165 -31.62 -0.52 -25.97
C PHE A 165 -31.13 -1.96 -25.80
N GLU A 166 -29.99 -2.30 -26.41
CA GLU A 166 -29.35 -3.62 -26.28
C GLU A 166 -28.89 -3.88 -24.84
N GLU A 167 -28.28 -2.89 -24.20
CA GLU A 167 -27.85 -2.99 -22.80
C GLU A 167 -29.06 -3.23 -21.88
N SER A 168 -30.17 -2.56 -22.15
CA SER A 168 -31.43 -2.71 -21.40
C SER A 168 -32.05 -4.09 -21.59
N LEU A 169 -31.99 -4.64 -22.81
CA LEU A 169 -32.48 -5.98 -23.11
C LEU A 169 -31.70 -7.04 -22.33
N ILE A 170 -30.37 -6.95 -22.32
CA ILE A 170 -29.50 -7.90 -21.60
C ILE A 170 -29.68 -7.78 -20.09
N LEU A 171 -29.83 -6.55 -19.56
CA LEU A 171 -30.16 -6.35 -18.15
C LEU A 171 -31.48 -7.03 -17.77
N LYS A 172 -32.50 -6.93 -18.62
CA LYS A 172 -33.78 -7.62 -18.42
C LYS A 172 -33.61 -9.14 -18.45
N THR A 173 -32.88 -9.67 -19.43
CA THR A 173 -32.58 -11.11 -19.51
C THR A 173 -31.83 -11.62 -18.27
N PHE A 174 -30.92 -10.82 -17.73
CA PHE A 174 -30.23 -11.14 -16.48
C PHE A 174 -31.22 -11.20 -15.30
N GLU A 175 -32.11 -10.21 -15.18
CA GLU A 175 -33.10 -10.17 -14.11
C GLU A 175 -34.12 -11.31 -14.18
N ASP A 176 -34.53 -11.70 -15.39
CA ASP A 176 -35.46 -12.82 -15.60
C ASP A 176 -34.84 -14.16 -15.16
N ARG A 177 -33.53 -14.33 -15.30
CA ARG A 177 -32.81 -15.57 -14.94
C ARG A 177 -32.37 -15.63 -13.49
N TYR A 178 -31.83 -14.53 -12.96
CA TYR A 178 -31.16 -14.51 -11.66
C TYR A 178 -31.86 -13.65 -10.61
N GLY A 179 -33.00 -13.05 -10.97
CA GLY A 179 -33.78 -12.20 -10.08
C GLY A 179 -33.36 -10.73 -10.11
N ARG A 180 -34.07 -9.92 -9.31
CA ARG A 180 -33.92 -8.45 -9.33
C ARG A 180 -32.48 -8.02 -9.06
N SER A 181 -31.93 -7.23 -9.97
CA SER A 181 -30.56 -6.74 -9.87
C SER A 181 -30.48 -5.47 -9.04
N THR A 182 -29.46 -5.39 -8.17
CA THR A 182 -29.15 -4.13 -7.47
C THR A 182 -28.61 -3.09 -8.46
N PRO A 183 -28.70 -1.78 -8.17
CA PRO A 183 -28.10 -0.74 -9.01
C PRO A 183 -26.61 -1.00 -9.29
N ALA A 184 -25.86 -1.46 -8.28
CA ALA A 184 -24.45 -1.82 -8.44
C ALA A 184 -24.23 -2.98 -9.43
N THR A 185 -25.12 -3.98 -9.42
CA THR A 185 -25.10 -5.09 -10.38
C THR A 185 -25.39 -4.61 -11.80
N LYS A 186 -26.39 -3.72 -11.97
CA LYS A 186 -26.74 -3.14 -13.27
C LYS A 186 -25.58 -2.33 -13.85
N ASP A 187 -24.96 -1.50 -13.03
CA ASP A 187 -23.77 -0.72 -13.43
C ASP A 187 -22.62 -1.62 -13.85
N GLN A 188 -22.40 -2.73 -13.13
CA GLN A 188 -21.35 -3.68 -13.46
C GLN A 188 -21.64 -4.41 -14.77
N LEU A 189 -22.88 -4.82 -15.03
CA LEU A 189 -23.27 -5.46 -16.29
C LEU A 189 -23.12 -4.50 -17.47
N VAL A 190 -23.57 -3.25 -17.33
CA VAL A 190 -23.39 -2.20 -18.36
C VAL A 190 -21.91 -1.98 -18.65
N ARG A 191 -21.05 -1.96 -17.63
CA ARG A 191 -19.60 -1.88 -17.82
C ARG A 191 -19.05 -3.06 -18.62
N LEU A 192 -19.49 -4.29 -18.33
CA LEU A 192 -19.07 -5.47 -19.07
C LEU A 192 -19.53 -5.39 -20.54
N MET A 193 -20.75 -4.93 -20.80
CA MET A 193 -21.28 -4.77 -22.16
C MET A 193 -20.52 -3.71 -22.95
N ARG A 194 -20.15 -2.58 -22.33
CA ARG A 194 -19.32 -1.55 -22.97
C ARG A 194 -17.88 -1.99 -23.20
N GLN A 195 -17.36 -2.89 -22.35
CA GLN A 195 -16.00 -3.39 -22.44
C GLN A 195 -15.84 -4.50 -23.48
N TYR A 196 -16.76 -5.46 -23.50
CA TYR A 196 -16.64 -6.68 -24.30
C TYR A 196 -17.67 -6.78 -25.44
N GLY A 197 -18.62 -5.84 -25.51
CA GLY A 197 -19.72 -5.84 -26.46
C GLY A 197 -20.94 -6.59 -25.93
N CYS A 198 -22.13 -6.08 -26.23
CA CYS A 198 -23.42 -6.67 -25.85
C CYS A 198 -23.53 -8.15 -26.24
N THR A 199 -23.15 -8.49 -27.48
CA THR A 199 -23.22 -9.87 -27.99
C THR A 199 -22.34 -10.85 -27.23
N ARG A 200 -21.12 -10.46 -26.84
CA ARG A 200 -20.23 -11.36 -26.09
C ARG A 200 -20.74 -11.57 -24.68
N VAL A 201 -21.25 -10.51 -24.05
CA VAL A 201 -21.84 -10.60 -22.71
C VAL A 201 -23.14 -11.41 -22.75
N SER A 202 -23.98 -11.25 -23.77
CA SER A 202 -25.20 -12.05 -23.90
C SER A 202 -24.91 -13.53 -24.11
N ILE A 203 -23.96 -13.87 -24.99
CA ILE A 203 -23.52 -15.27 -25.16
C ILE A 203 -23.01 -15.82 -23.82
N ALA A 204 -22.07 -15.11 -23.17
CA ALA A 204 -21.53 -15.55 -21.90
C ALA A 204 -22.61 -15.74 -20.83
N LEU A 205 -23.59 -14.84 -20.76
CA LEU A 205 -24.72 -14.92 -19.82
C LEU A 205 -25.60 -16.15 -20.09
N LEU A 206 -25.84 -16.48 -21.36
CA LEU A 206 -26.69 -17.59 -21.78
C LEU A 206 -26.00 -18.95 -21.66
N THR A 207 -24.66 -18.99 -21.70
CA THR A 207 -23.86 -20.21 -21.62
C THR A 207 -23.22 -20.45 -20.25
N LEU A 208 -23.57 -19.66 -19.21
CA LEU A 208 -23.04 -19.86 -17.84
C LEU A 208 -23.27 -21.28 -17.30
N GLU A 209 -24.39 -21.90 -17.65
CA GLU A 209 -24.73 -23.27 -17.24
C GLU A 209 -23.84 -24.34 -17.88
N GLU A 210 -23.21 -24.02 -19.02
CA GLU A 210 -22.26 -24.91 -19.70
C GLU A 210 -20.88 -24.89 -19.02
N ASP A 211 -20.58 -23.86 -18.21
CA ASP A 211 -19.34 -23.78 -17.45
C ASP A 211 -19.41 -24.72 -16.24
N LYS A 212 -18.55 -25.75 -16.25
CA LYS A 212 -18.43 -26.74 -15.18
C LYS A 212 -18.13 -26.14 -13.80
N ASN A 213 -17.58 -24.92 -13.75
CA ASN A 213 -17.29 -24.22 -12.50
C ASN A 213 -18.49 -23.46 -11.94
N PHE A 214 -19.50 -23.16 -12.77
CA PHE A 214 -20.66 -22.38 -12.33
C PHE A 214 -21.44 -23.05 -11.18
N PRO A 215 -21.71 -24.38 -11.21
CA PRO A 215 -22.34 -25.06 -10.07
C PRO A 215 -21.54 -24.95 -8.76
N ASN A 216 -20.20 -24.98 -8.83
CA ASN A 216 -19.34 -24.83 -7.65
C ASN A 216 -19.48 -23.43 -7.05
N ILE A 217 -19.56 -22.39 -7.88
CA ILE A 217 -19.77 -21.00 -7.41
C ILE A 217 -21.10 -20.87 -6.68
N VAL A 218 -22.16 -21.51 -7.19
CA VAL A 218 -23.48 -21.52 -6.53
C VAL A 218 -23.41 -22.27 -5.20
N ALA A 219 -22.76 -23.44 -5.16
CA ALA A 219 -22.58 -24.23 -3.94
C ALA A 219 -21.79 -23.46 -2.86
N ASP A 220 -20.69 -22.80 -3.24
CA ASP A 220 -19.88 -21.98 -2.33
C ASP A 220 -20.67 -20.78 -1.80
N PHE A 221 -21.44 -20.12 -2.67
CA PHE A 221 -22.32 -19.03 -2.26
C PHE A 221 -23.39 -19.48 -1.26
N LEU A 222 -24.01 -20.64 -1.50
CA LEU A 222 -24.99 -21.24 -0.58
C LEU A 222 -24.34 -21.61 0.76
N SER A 223 -23.16 -22.24 0.72
CA SER A 223 -22.39 -22.58 1.92
C SER A 223 -22.09 -21.35 2.77
N SER A 224 -21.60 -20.28 2.15
CA SER A 224 -21.34 -19.01 2.83
C SER A 224 -22.63 -18.39 3.41
N ARG A 225 -23.73 -18.41 2.65
CA ARG A 225 -25.03 -17.90 3.10
C ARG A 225 -25.57 -18.65 4.32
N LEU A 226 -25.45 -19.97 4.34
CA LEU A 226 -25.91 -20.82 5.45
C LEU A 226 -25.00 -20.70 6.68
N GLN A 227 -23.71 -20.46 6.51
CA GLN A 227 -22.79 -20.22 7.63
C GLN A 227 -23.01 -18.85 8.31
N HIS A 228 -23.44 -17.84 7.55
CA HIS A 228 -23.57 -16.46 8.06
C HIS A 228 -24.97 -16.10 8.57
N ARG A 229 -25.97 -16.96 8.40
CA ARG A 229 -27.30 -16.78 8.98
C ARG A 229 -27.70 -18.04 9.72
N HIS A 230 -27.93 -17.93 11.04
CA HIS A 230 -28.67 -18.95 11.79
C HIS A 230 -30.07 -19.03 11.19
N PHE A 231 -30.30 -20.00 10.31
CA PHE A 231 -31.63 -20.39 9.86
C PHE A 231 -32.18 -21.40 10.87
N LEU A 232 -32.42 -20.96 12.10
CA LEU A 232 -33.33 -21.54 13.11
C LEU A 232 -33.73 -20.43 14.07
#